data_AF-A0AAN6EYF4-F1
#
_entry.id   AF-A0AAN6EYF4-F1
#
_cell.length_a   1.000
_cell.length_b   1.000
_cell.length_c   1.000
_cell.angle_alpha   90.00
_cell.angle_beta   90.00
_cell.angle_gamma   90.00
#
_symmetry.space_group_name_H-M   'P 1'
#
loop_
_entity.id
_entity.type
_entity.pdbx_description
1 polymer ?
#
loop_
_entity_poly.entity_id
_entity_poly.type
_entity_poly.pdbx_seq_one_letter_code
_entity_poly.pdbx_strand_id
1 'polypeptide(L)'
;MIDKLYRFIPESPRFLVSRDRHEEALEILIKYHAEGDASSAFVAAEYQQIRETIRMELESIKRPWKEIVTTGVNRRRVLIAACVGLFSQWSGNGLVSYYLSKVLATVGITKKRTQNEINLGLSCWNLITGVTGALLAHVLPRRRQYLASYIGMTVMFACWTAASAVYAKDHSNHHAAIGVVALIFLYYGFYNLMMPLTYIFICEVFPFIHRSKGVAITQFFSRGGSAFNQFVNPIGLKNIEWRYYLVYVAWLAVESTIIFLLYPETQGPSLEEVAVVMEGDNAKVRVIEIGALEEKGVGSHGVEQVEKV
;
A
#
# COMPACT_ATOMS: atom_id res chain seq x y z
N MET A 1 29.95 4.37 9.72
CA MET A 1 29.89 4.94 8.35
C MET A 1 28.56 5.66 8.09
N ILE A 2 27.43 5.15 8.60
CA ILE A 2 26.12 5.83 8.56
C ILE A 2 26.12 7.14 9.38
N ASP A 3 26.82 7.18 10.53
CA ASP A 3 26.96 8.38 11.38
C ASP A 3 27.69 9.57 10.74
N LYS A 4 28.35 9.40 9.60
CA LYS A 4 28.98 10.54 8.91
C LYS A 4 28.07 11.12 7.84
N LEU A 5 27.16 10.33 7.28
CA LEU A 5 26.30 10.76 6.18
C LEU A 5 25.21 11.73 6.65
N TYR A 6 24.63 11.49 7.85
CA TYR A 6 23.58 12.37 8.39
C TYR A 6 24.07 13.81 8.58
N ARG A 7 25.36 14.00 8.86
CA ARG A 7 25.97 15.32 9.08
C ARG A 7 26.09 16.15 7.79
N PHE A 8 25.97 15.51 6.62
CA PHE A 8 25.95 16.19 5.32
C PHE A 8 24.55 16.44 4.78
N ILE A 9 23.51 15.88 5.43
CA ILE A 9 22.12 16.06 5.02
C ILE A 9 21.54 17.22 5.85
N PRO A 10 21.12 18.33 5.22
CA PRO A 10 20.44 19.40 5.94
C PRO A 10 19.14 18.87 6.56
N GLU A 11 18.77 19.43 7.71
CA GLU A 11 17.52 19.07 8.37
C GLU A 11 16.31 19.42 7.48
N SER A 12 15.22 18.65 7.58
CA SER A 12 14.04 18.89 6.74
C SER A 12 13.44 20.28 7.01
N PRO A 13 13.17 21.11 5.97
CA PRO A 13 12.49 22.40 6.14
C PRO A 13 11.16 22.27 6.90
N ARG A 14 10.41 21.18 6.70
CA ARG A 14 9.15 20.91 7.42
C ARG A 14 9.38 20.71 8.92
N PHE A 15 10.46 20.02 9.31
CA PHE A 15 10.82 19.85 10.72
C PHE A 15 11.23 21.18 11.36
N LEU A 16 12.04 21.98 10.67
CA LEU A 16 12.48 23.29 11.16
C LEU A 16 11.30 24.24 11.39
N VAL A 17 10.36 24.31 10.45
CA VAL A 17 9.11 25.08 10.62
C VAL A 17 8.28 24.57 11.79
N SER A 18 8.22 23.25 12.02
CA SER A 18 7.50 22.67 13.17
C SER A 18 8.14 22.99 14.54
N ARG A 19 9.40 23.46 14.54
CA ARG A 19 10.17 23.88 15.73
C ARG A 19 10.31 25.40 15.81
N ASP A 20 9.49 26.15 15.08
CA ASP A 20 9.52 27.61 14.97
C ASP A 20 10.86 28.18 14.44
N ARG A 21 11.70 27.35 13.79
CA ARG A 21 12.98 27.74 13.16
C ARG A 21 12.78 28.12 11.69
N HIS A 22 12.05 29.21 11.48
CA HIS A 22 11.58 29.65 10.17
C HIS A 22 12.68 30.14 9.22
N GLU A 23 13.66 30.88 9.73
CA GLU A 23 14.76 31.45 8.94
C GLU A 23 15.65 30.36 8.34
N GLU A 24 16.05 29.38 9.15
CA GLU A 24 16.85 28.24 8.69
C GLU A 24 16.11 27.38 7.66
N ALA A 25 14.78 27.24 7.80
CA ALA A 25 13.96 26.55 6.82
C ALA A 25 13.95 27.28 5.47
N LEU A 26 13.84 28.61 5.49
CA LEU A 26 13.90 29.45 4.28
C LEU A 26 15.28 29.38 3.62
N GLU A 27 16.37 29.45 4.38
CA GLU A 27 17.73 29.34 3.82
C GLU A 27 17.95 28.01 3.08
N ILE A 28 17.44 26.90 3.63
CA ILE A 28 17.52 25.60 2.98
C ILE A 28 16.65 25.57 1.71
N LEU A 29 15.44 26.13 1.74
CA LEU A 29 14.59 26.20 0.55
C LEU A 29 15.26 27.05 -0.55
N ILE A 30 15.81 28.21 -0.21
CA ILE A 30 16.52 29.09 -1.15
C ILE A 30 17.71 28.36 -1.80
N LYS A 31 18.53 27.68 -0.99
CA LYS A 31 19.73 26.99 -1.46
C LYS A 31 19.43 25.80 -2.37
N TYR A 32 18.41 24.99 -2.04
CA TYR A 32 18.15 23.72 -2.72
C TYR A 32 17.01 23.78 -3.76
N HIS A 33 16.06 24.72 -3.64
CA HIS A 33 14.89 24.81 -4.52
C HIS A 33 14.90 26.06 -5.42
N ALA A 34 15.67 27.10 -5.09
CA ALA A 34 15.83 28.30 -5.92
C ALA A 34 17.26 28.58 -6.36
N GLU A 35 18.16 27.60 -6.26
CA GLU A 35 19.56 27.73 -6.66
C GLU A 35 20.29 28.96 -6.06
N GLY A 36 19.82 29.44 -4.89
CA GLY A 36 20.35 30.63 -4.22
C GLY A 36 19.56 31.93 -4.44
N ASP A 37 18.49 31.93 -5.24
CA ASP A 37 17.65 33.12 -5.44
C ASP A 37 16.61 33.28 -4.32
N ALA A 38 16.89 34.22 -3.41
CA ALA A 38 16.01 34.57 -2.30
C ALA A 38 14.72 35.30 -2.75
N SER A 39 14.67 35.83 -3.96
CA SER A 39 13.54 36.60 -4.49
C SER A 39 12.53 35.75 -5.28
N SER A 40 12.81 34.46 -5.45
CA SER A 40 11.95 33.55 -6.21
C SER A 40 10.58 33.40 -5.54
N ALA A 41 9.52 33.73 -6.29
CA ALA A 41 8.14 33.53 -5.86
C ALA A 41 7.82 32.06 -5.54
N PHE A 42 8.58 31.12 -6.13
CA PHE A 42 8.44 29.69 -5.89
C PHE A 42 8.74 29.32 -4.42
N VAL A 43 9.83 29.84 -3.84
CA VAL A 43 10.21 29.55 -2.45
C VAL A 43 9.20 30.12 -1.47
N ALA A 44 8.70 31.34 -1.74
CA ALA A 44 7.67 31.95 -0.92
C ALA A 44 6.38 31.10 -0.94
N ALA A 45 5.96 30.62 -2.13
CA ALA A 45 4.80 29.76 -2.26
C ALA A 45 4.99 28.41 -1.55
N GLU A 46 6.13 27.75 -1.74
CA GLU A 46 6.47 26.47 -1.11
C GLU A 46 6.52 26.59 0.42
N TYR A 47 7.13 27.66 0.93
CA TYR A 47 7.19 27.93 2.36
C TYR A 47 5.79 28.13 2.97
N GLN A 48 4.91 28.87 2.29
CA GLN A 48 3.52 29.02 2.73
C GLN A 48 2.77 27.68 2.72
N GLN A 49 2.96 26.87 1.68
CA GLN A 49 2.38 25.53 1.60
C GLN A 49 2.85 24.63 2.76
N ILE A 50 4.12 24.69 3.12
CA ILE A 50 4.68 23.95 4.28
C ILE A 50 4.01 24.41 5.58
N ARG A 51 3.89 25.72 5.81
CA ARG A 51 3.24 26.26 7.00
C ARG A 51 1.79 25.83 7.12
N GLU A 52 1.03 25.92 6.03
CA GLU A 52 -0.38 25.53 6.04
C GLU A 52 -0.54 24.02 6.27
N THR A 53 0.33 23.21 5.67
CA THR A 53 0.32 21.77 5.89
C THR A 53 0.61 21.41 7.35
N ILE A 54 1.59 22.05 7.98
CA ILE A 54 1.93 21.84 9.39
C ILE A 54 0.79 22.28 10.32
N ARG A 55 0.11 23.38 9.98
CA ARG A 55 -1.08 23.83 10.69
C ARG A 55 -2.19 22.77 10.66
N MET A 56 -2.50 22.25 9.47
CA MET A 56 -3.47 21.16 9.31
C MET A 56 -3.06 19.88 10.06
N GLU A 57 -1.76 19.55 10.09
CA GLU A 57 -1.23 18.40 10.84
C GLU A 57 -1.39 18.59 12.36
N LEU A 58 -1.08 19.77 12.90
CA LEU A 58 -1.27 20.11 14.31
C LEU A 58 -2.74 20.03 14.74
N GLU A 59 -3.65 20.48 13.88
CA GLU A 59 -5.09 20.33 14.10
C GLU A 59 -5.52 18.85 14.08
N SER A 60 -4.91 18.04 13.21
CA SER A 60 -5.18 16.60 13.13
C SER A 60 -4.76 15.82 14.38
N ILE A 61 -3.64 16.19 15.01
CA ILE A 61 -3.12 15.54 16.22
C ILE A 61 -4.07 15.74 17.41
N LYS A 62 -4.69 16.91 17.50
CA LYS A 62 -5.64 17.24 18.58
C LYS A 62 -6.95 16.45 18.50
N ARG A 63 -7.24 15.81 17.37
CA ARG A 63 -8.47 15.03 17.16
C ARG A 63 -8.38 13.67 17.87
N PRO A 64 -9.39 13.25 18.64
CA PRO A 64 -9.36 11.95 19.32
C PRO A 64 -9.48 10.77 18.34
N TRP A 65 -8.97 9.60 18.72
CA TRP A 65 -9.12 8.35 17.95
C TRP A 65 -10.58 7.90 17.81
N LYS A 66 -11.44 8.31 18.75
CA LYS A 66 -12.86 7.98 18.76
C LYS A 66 -13.58 8.45 17.48
N GLU A 67 -13.17 9.57 16.88
CA GLU A 67 -13.78 10.12 15.65
C GLU A 67 -13.74 9.12 14.49
N ILE A 68 -12.67 8.33 14.39
CA ILE A 68 -12.50 7.34 13.32
C ILE A 68 -13.43 6.13 13.49
N VAL A 69 -13.93 5.87 14.69
CA VAL A 69 -14.89 4.78 14.96
C VAL A 69 -16.33 5.28 15.17
N THR A 70 -16.56 6.58 15.14
CA THR A 70 -17.89 7.16 15.39
C THR A 70 -18.84 6.98 14.20
N THR A 71 -18.45 7.44 13.01
CA THR A 71 -19.31 7.42 11.81
C THR A 71 -19.22 6.07 11.09
N GLY A 72 -20.33 5.59 10.51
CA GLY A 72 -20.37 4.35 9.73
C GLY A 72 -19.37 4.32 8.57
N VAL A 73 -19.17 5.47 7.92
CA VAL A 73 -18.19 5.66 6.82
C VAL A 73 -16.76 5.52 7.35
N ASN A 74 -16.43 6.16 8.47
CA ASN A 74 -15.09 6.03 9.06
C ASN A 74 -14.82 4.60 9.55
N ARG A 75 -15.83 3.88 10.04
CA ARG A 75 -15.70 2.44 10.34
C ARG A 75 -15.39 1.61 9.09
N ARG A 76 -16.02 1.92 7.95
CA ARG A 76 -15.69 1.29 6.66
C ARG A 76 -14.25 1.58 6.25
N ARG A 77 -13.77 2.82 6.42
CA ARG A 77 -12.36 3.19 6.18
C ARG A 77 -11.40 2.39 7.06
N VAL A 78 -11.70 2.24 8.35
CA VAL A 78 -10.91 1.41 9.29
C VAL A 78 -10.89 -0.05 8.88
N LEU A 79 -12.06 -0.60 8.52
CA LEU A 79 -12.15 -1.99 8.08
C LEU A 79 -11.29 -2.23 6.84
N ILE A 80 -11.36 -1.32 5.86
CA ILE A 80 -10.52 -1.35 4.67
C ILE A 80 -9.03 -1.27 5.05
N ALA A 81 -8.63 -0.36 5.96
CA ALA A 81 -7.25 -0.27 6.44
C ALA A 81 -6.76 -1.58 7.08
N ALA A 82 -7.59 -2.19 7.92
CA ALA A 82 -7.29 -3.46 8.56
C ALA A 82 -7.14 -4.59 7.54
N CYS A 83 -8.06 -4.69 6.57
CA CYS A 83 -8.01 -5.66 5.48
C CYS A 83 -6.77 -5.48 4.62
N VAL A 84 -6.46 -4.26 4.15
CA VAL A 84 -5.26 -3.98 3.34
C VAL A 84 -3.99 -4.39 4.08
N GLY A 85 -3.89 -4.03 5.37
CA GLY A 85 -2.74 -4.39 6.19
C GLY A 85 -2.59 -5.90 6.37
N LEU A 86 -3.66 -6.57 6.78
CA LEU A 86 -3.66 -8.00 7.04
C LEU A 86 -3.39 -8.80 5.75
N PHE A 87 -4.12 -8.51 4.69
CA PHE A 87 -4.04 -9.27 3.43
C PHE A 87 -2.65 -9.10 2.79
N SER A 88 -2.04 -7.91 2.88
CA SER A 88 -0.67 -7.69 2.38
C SER A 88 0.36 -8.67 2.94
N GLN A 89 0.21 -9.08 4.20
CA GLN A 89 1.15 -10.00 4.86
C GLN A 89 0.62 -11.43 4.90
N TRP A 90 -0.69 -11.64 4.91
CA TRP A 90 -1.29 -12.97 5.04
C TRP A 90 -1.70 -13.64 3.71
N SER A 91 -1.21 -13.15 2.57
CA SER A 91 -1.44 -13.76 1.24
C SER A 91 -0.59 -15.01 0.93
N GLY A 92 0.16 -15.57 1.89
CA GLY A 92 1.05 -16.72 1.67
C GLY A 92 2.49 -16.36 1.24
N ASN A 93 2.79 -15.07 1.07
CA ASN A 93 4.15 -14.60 0.78
C ASN A 93 5.16 -15.00 1.86
N GLY A 94 4.73 -15.09 3.13
CA GLY A 94 5.60 -15.48 4.24
C GLY A 94 6.16 -16.90 4.11
N LEU A 95 5.47 -17.81 3.42
CA LEU A 95 5.97 -19.18 3.23
C LEU A 95 7.20 -19.20 2.35
N VAL A 96 7.18 -18.43 1.27
CA VAL A 96 8.33 -18.37 0.37
C VAL A 96 9.39 -17.45 0.95
N SER A 97 9.04 -16.24 1.40
CA SER A 97 10.00 -15.26 1.92
C SER A 97 10.85 -15.78 3.10
N TYR A 98 10.27 -16.60 4.00
CA TYR A 98 10.99 -17.11 5.17
C TYR A 98 11.36 -18.59 5.09
N TYR A 99 10.63 -19.37 4.29
CA TYR A 99 10.76 -20.84 4.28
C TYR A 99 10.96 -21.42 2.89
N LEU A 100 11.40 -20.63 1.88
CA LEU A 100 11.69 -21.11 0.52
C LEU A 100 12.55 -22.39 0.53
N SER A 101 13.64 -22.44 1.30
CA SER A 101 14.49 -23.64 1.38
C SER A 101 13.75 -24.88 1.88
N LYS A 102 12.80 -24.72 2.82
CA LYS A 102 11.96 -25.83 3.30
C LYS A 102 10.95 -26.24 2.25
N VAL A 103 10.29 -25.27 1.62
CA VAL A 103 9.36 -25.50 0.51
C VAL A 103 10.06 -26.26 -0.63
N LEU A 104 11.24 -25.82 -1.06
CA LEU A 104 12.02 -26.49 -2.11
C LEU A 104 12.46 -27.90 -1.69
N ALA A 105 12.79 -28.10 -0.41
CA ALA A 105 13.14 -29.42 0.12
C ALA A 105 11.96 -30.40 0.09
N THR A 106 10.71 -29.93 0.32
CA THR A 106 9.51 -30.79 0.17
C THR A 106 9.30 -31.28 -1.26
N VAL A 107 9.94 -30.62 -2.22
CA VAL A 107 9.86 -30.91 -3.66
C VAL A 107 11.14 -31.59 -4.18
N GLY A 108 11.97 -32.11 -3.26
CA GLY A 108 13.19 -32.86 -3.58
C GLY A 108 14.40 -32.02 -3.95
N ILE A 109 14.28 -30.69 -3.97
CA ILE A 109 15.39 -29.77 -4.24
C ILE A 109 16.11 -29.50 -2.92
N THR A 110 17.03 -30.38 -2.55
CA THR A 110 17.80 -30.32 -1.29
C THR A 110 19.20 -29.71 -1.45
N LYS A 111 19.69 -29.56 -2.69
CA LYS A 111 21.01 -28.98 -2.98
C LYS A 111 21.02 -27.49 -2.62
N LYS A 112 21.80 -27.12 -1.59
CA LYS A 112 21.93 -25.74 -1.10
C LYS A 112 22.29 -24.73 -2.21
N ARG A 113 23.18 -25.12 -3.13
CA ARG A 113 23.58 -24.27 -4.27
C ARG A 113 22.38 -23.92 -5.16
N THR A 114 21.59 -24.92 -5.55
CA THR A 114 20.38 -24.73 -6.37
C THR A 114 19.33 -23.90 -5.65
N GLN A 115 19.13 -24.10 -4.34
CA GLN A 115 18.21 -23.28 -3.56
C GLN A 115 18.63 -21.81 -3.53
N ASN A 116 19.94 -21.53 -3.39
CA ASN A 116 20.46 -20.17 -3.42
C ASN A 116 20.33 -19.52 -4.80
N GLU A 117 20.57 -20.27 -5.87
CA GLU A 117 20.37 -19.80 -7.26
C GLU A 117 18.89 -19.44 -7.51
N ILE A 118 17.95 -20.26 -7.03
CA ILE A 118 16.51 -19.96 -7.10
C ILE A 118 16.16 -18.71 -6.28
N ASN A 119 16.71 -18.57 -5.08
CA ASN A 119 16.45 -17.39 -4.24
C ASN A 119 16.98 -16.10 -4.88
N LEU A 120 18.16 -16.16 -5.49
CA LEU A 120 18.73 -15.04 -6.26
C LEU A 120 17.84 -14.70 -7.45
N GLY A 121 17.40 -15.71 -8.22
CA GLY A 121 16.47 -15.53 -9.33
C GLY A 121 15.16 -14.89 -8.88
N LEU A 122 14.61 -15.31 -7.75
CA LEU A 122 13.39 -14.75 -7.17
C LEU A 122 13.57 -13.29 -6.74
N SER A 123 14.74 -12.93 -6.22
CA SER A 123 15.08 -11.55 -5.85
C SER A 123 15.15 -10.64 -7.09
N CYS A 124 15.80 -11.09 -8.17
CA CYS A 124 15.84 -10.37 -9.44
C CYS A 124 14.43 -10.24 -10.06
N TRP A 125 13.64 -11.32 -9.99
CA TRP A 125 12.27 -11.32 -10.46
C TRP A 125 11.38 -10.35 -9.67
N ASN A 126 11.54 -10.28 -8.35
CA ASN A 126 10.84 -9.33 -7.49
C ASN A 126 11.21 -7.88 -7.81
N LEU A 127 12.47 -7.61 -8.18
CA LEU A 127 12.86 -6.28 -8.65
C LEU A 127 12.14 -5.91 -9.95
N ILE A 128 12.18 -6.80 -10.96
CA ILE A 128 11.56 -6.56 -12.27
C ILE A 128 10.04 -6.37 -12.13
N THR A 129 9.38 -7.30 -11.44
CA THR A 129 7.92 -7.28 -11.26
C THR A 129 7.47 -6.19 -10.30
N GLY A 130 8.29 -5.83 -9.30
CA GLY A 130 8.04 -4.69 -8.41
C GLY A 130 8.08 -3.35 -9.16
N VAL A 131 9.10 -3.13 -9.99
CA VAL A 131 9.19 -1.91 -10.84
C VAL A 131 8.02 -1.87 -11.82
N THR A 132 7.71 -3.00 -12.47
CA THR A 132 6.59 -3.09 -13.41
C THR A 132 5.25 -2.80 -12.70
N GLY A 133 5.04 -3.37 -11.50
CA GLY A 133 3.85 -3.12 -10.69
C GLY A 133 3.71 -1.67 -10.25
N ALA A 134 4.82 -1.00 -9.93
CA ALA A 134 4.82 0.43 -9.58
C ALA A 134 4.44 1.31 -10.78
N LEU A 135 4.96 1.01 -11.98
CA LEU A 135 4.61 1.74 -13.20
C LEU A 135 3.14 1.52 -13.60
N LEU A 136 2.65 0.29 -13.48
CA LEU A 136 1.25 -0.05 -13.76
C LEU A 136 0.25 0.62 -12.82
N ALA A 137 0.66 0.94 -11.57
CA ALA A 137 -0.19 1.60 -10.59
C ALA A 137 -0.68 2.99 -11.01
N HIS A 138 0.01 3.64 -11.95
CA HIS A 138 -0.42 4.92 -12.51
C HIS A 138 -1.50 4.77 -13.59
N VAL A 139 -1.52 3.65 -14.31
CA VAL A 139 -2.39 3.45 -15.48
C VAL A 139 -3.65 2.67 -15.11
N LEU A 140 -3.52 1.64 -14.27
CA LEU A 140 -4.62 0.74 -13.96
C LEU A 140 -5.53 1.26 -12.84
N PRO A 141 -6.85 0.99 -12.94
CA PRO A 141 -7.78 1.23 -11.84
C PRO A 141 -7.46 0.36 -10.65
N ARG A 142 -7.54 0.97 -9.46
CA ARG A 142 -6.91 0.47 -8.24
C ARG A 142 -7.64 -0.79 -7.80
N ARG A 143 -8.97 -0.79 -7.88
CA ARG A 143 -9.79 -1.96 -7.57
C ARG A 143 -9.51 -3.10 -8.54
N ARG A 144 -9.40 -2.83 -9.85
CA ARG A 144 -9.11 -3.88 -10.83
C ARG A 144 -7.71 -4.45 -10.67
N GLN A 145 -6.73 -3.62 -10.34
CA GLN A 145 -5.37 -4.06 -10.08
C GLN A 145 -5.29 -4.94 -8.81
N TYR A 146 -5.97 -4.56 -7.73
CA TYR A 146 -6.13 -5.41 -6.55
C TYR A 146 -6.80 -6.75 -6.90
N LEU A 147 -7.95 -6.73 -7.58
CA LEU A 147 -8.65 -7.96 -7.95
C LEU A 147 -7.83 -8.87 -8.87
N ALA A 148 -7.17 -8.31 -9.88
CA ALA A 148 -6.31 -9.07 -10.77
C ALA A 148 -5.14 -9.72 -10.02
N SER A 149 -4.55 -9.01 -9.06
CA SER A 149 -3.50 -9.53 -8.19
C SER A 149 -4.01 -10.69 -7.32
N TYR A 150 -5.10 -10.51 -6.56
CA TYR A 150 -5.59 -11.55 -5.64
C TYR A 150 -6.19 -12.77 -6.35
N ILE A 151 -6.91 -12.57 -7.46
CA ILE A 151 -7.40 -13.69 -8.28
C ILE A 151 -6.22 -14.44 -8.90
N GLY A 152 -5.24 -13.72 -9.45
CA GLY A 152 -4.02 -14.31 -10.00
C GLY A 152 -3.23 -15.10 -8.95
N MET A 153 -3.05 -14.53 -7.76
CA MET A 153 -2.43 -15.20 -6.62
C MET A 153 -3.20 -16.46 -6.22
N THR A 154 -4.53 -16.40 -6.11
CA THR A 154 -5.38 -17.56 -5.76
C THR A 154 -5.19 -18.70 -6.76
N VAL A 155 -5.26 -18.41 -8.07
CA VAL A 155 -5.12 -19.42 -9.12
C VAL A 155 -3.70 -20.01 -9.13
N MET A 156 -2.67 -19.16 -9.08
CA MET A 156 -1.28 -19.63 -9.08
C MET A 156 -0.95 -20.45 -7.82
N PHE A 157 -1.45 -20.05 -6.66
CA PHE A 157 -1.26 -20.77 -5.41
C PHE A 157 -2.04 -22.10 -5.37
N ALA A 158 -3.22 -22.16 -5.98
CA ALA A 158 -3.96 -23.41 -6.16
C ALA A 158 -3.22 -24.38 -7.09
N CYS A 159 -2.71 -23.90 -8.23
CA CYS A 159 -1.88 -24.68 -9.14
C CYS A 159 -0.59 -25.16 -8.45
N TRP A 160 0.04 -24.30 -7.65
CA TRP A 160 1.23 -24.67 -6.87
C TRP A 160 0.88 -25.80 -5.89
N THR A 161 -0.23 -25.67 -5.15
CA THR A 161 -0.70 -26.70 -4.22
C THR A 161 -0.96 -28.03 -4.93
N ALA A 162 -1.59 -28.01 -6.11
CA ALA A 162 -1.84 -29.20 -6.91
C ALA A 162 -0.54 -29.86 -7.40
N ALA A 163 0.43 -29.06 -7.88
CA ALA A 163 1.74 -29.56 -8.30
C ALA A 163 2.52 -30.18 -7.12
N SER A 164 2.47 -29.56 -5.94
CA SER A 164 3.05 -30.12 -4.72
C SER A 164 2.37 -31.42 -4.28
N ALA A 165 1.05 -31.54 -4.44
CA ALA A 165 0.31 -32.76 -4.13
C ALA A 165 0.66 -33.93 -5.10
N VAL A 166 0.90 -33.63 -6.38
CA VAL A 166 1.35 -34.61 -7.37
C VAL A 166 2.76 -35.09 -7.03
N TYR A 167 3.67 -34.17 -6.71
CA TYR A 167 5.03 -34.52 -6.29
C TYR A 167 5.05 -35.33 -4.98
N ALA A 168 4.12 -35.07 -4.06
CA ALA A 168 3.99 -35.85 -2.83
C ALA A 168 3.52 -37.29 -3.06
N LYS A 169 2.83 -37.58 -4.18
CA LYS A 169 2.45 -38.95 -4.57
C LYS A 169 3.54 -39.66 -5.37
N ASP A 170 4.28 -38.92 -6.18
CA ASP A 170 5.37 -39.44 -6.99
C ASP A 170 6.62 -38.57 -6.84
N HIS A 171 7.45 -38.94 -5.86
CA HIS A 171 8.69 -38.23 -5.52
C HIS A 171 9.77 -38.30 -6.62
N SER A 172 9.57 -39.12 -7.66
CA SER A 172 10.49 -39.24 -8.79
C SER A 172 10.24 -38.20 -9.89
N ASN A 173 9.08 -37.54 -9.87
CA ASN A 173 8.63 -36.67 -10.95
C ASN A 173 9.33 -35.30 -10.92
N HIS A 174 10.48 -35.20 -11.60
CA HIS A 174 11.25 -33.97 -11.74
C HIS A 174 10.47 -32.84 -12.45
N HIS A 175 9.50 -33.16 -13.30
CA HIS A 175 8.69 -32.14 -13.99
C HIS A 175 7.75 -31.41 -13.03
N ALA A 176 7.16 -32.15 -12.08
CA ALA A 176 6.35 -31.56 -11.02
C ALA A 176 7.18 -30.60 -10.15
N ALA A 177 8.45 -30.95 -9.89
CA ALA A 177 9.36 -30.12 -9.12
C ALA A 177 9.68 -28.77 -9.78
N ILE A 178 10.00 -28.80 -11.07
CA ILE A 178 10.24 -27.59 -11.87
C ILE A 178 8.96 -26.75 -11.97
N GLY A 179 7.79 -27.41 -12.12
CA GLY A 179 6.49 -26.75 -12.14
C GLY A 179 6.22 -25.95 -10.87
N VAL A 180 6.51 -26.50 -9.68
CA VAL A 180 6.38 -25.77 -8.41
C VAL A 180 7.24 -24.51 -8.39
N VAL A 181 8.51 -24.60 -8.82
CA VAL A 181 9.40 -23.44 -8.86
C VAL A 181 8.85 -22.37 -9.81
N ALA A 182 8.42 -22.74 -11.02
CA ALA A 182 7.83 -21.79 -11.97
C ALA A 182 6.57 -21.11 -11.42
N LEU A 183 5.70 -21.85 -10.75
CA LEU A 183 4.47 -21.32 -10.14
C LEU A 183 4.76 -20.35 -8.99
N ILE A 184 5.83 -20.57 -8.22
CA ILE A 184 6.29 -19.61 -7.20
C ILE A 184 6.69 -18.27 -7.86
N PHE A 185 7.42 -18.29 -8.98
CA PHE A 185 7.78 -17.06 -9.69
C PHE A 185 6.53 -16.34 -10.21
N LEU A 186 5.59 -17.05 -10.83
CA LEU A 186 4.34 -16.46 -11.30
C LEU A 186 3.51 -15.87 -10.17
N TYR A 187 3.42 -16.57 -9.02
CA TYR A 187 2.77 -16.05 -7.82
C TYR A 187 3.36 -14.70 -7.38
N TYR A 188 4.68 -14.56 -7.34
CA TYR A 188 5.32 -13.28 -6.99
C TYR A 188 5.08 -12.18 -8.01
N GLY A 189 4.91 -12.52 -9.30
CA GLY A 189 4.50 -11.56 -10.32
C GLY A 189 3.16 -10.92 -10.00
N PHE A 190 2.16 -11.72 -9.60
CA PHE A 190 0.86 -11.21 -9.18
C PHE A 190 0.92 -10.51 -7.82
N TYR A 191 1.69 -11.02 -6.86
CA TYR A 191 1.85 -10.39 -5.55
C TYR A 191 2.44 -8.98 -5.64
N ASN A 192 3.48 -8.79 -6.45
CA ASN A 192 4.13 -7.48 -6.62
C ASN A 192 3.23 -6.46 -7.33
N LEU A 193 2.23 -6.89 -8.09
CA LEU A 193 1.23 -6.00 -8.69
C LEU A 193 0.41 -5.26 -7.63
N MET A 194 0.14 -5.89 -6.48
CA MET A 194 -0.57 -5.25 -5.37
C MET A 194 0.33 -4.34 -4.53
N MET A 195 1.58 -4.74 -4.30
CA MET A 195 2.45 -4.14 -3.30
C MET A 195 2.47 -2.60 -3.24
N PRO A 196 2.66 -1.86 -4.35
CA PRO A 196 2.70 -0.40 -4.32
C PRO A 196 1.37 0.23 -3.86
N LEU A 197 0.24 -0.44 -4.12
CA LEU A 197 -1.08 0.07 -3.77
C LEU A 197 -1.35 0.05 -2.27
N THR A 198 -0.67 -0.81 -1.51
CA THR A 198 -0.89 -0.99 -0.06
C THR A 198 -0.89 0.32 0.73
N TYR A 199 -0.02 1.26 0.36
CA TYR A 199 0.04 2.58 1.00
C TYR A 199 -0.72 3.65 0.23
N ILE A 200 -0.66 3.62 -1.11
CA ILE A 200 -1.32 4.61 -1.96
C ILE A 200 -2.83 4.58 -1.71
N PHE A 201 -3.43 3.39 -1.71
CA PHE A 201 -4.85 3.21 -1.50
C PHE A 201 -5.30 3.70 -0.12
N ILE A 202 -4.51 3.48 0.93
CA ILE A 202 -4.83 4.00 2.27
C ILE A 202 -4.76 5.53 2.31
N CYS A 203 -3.80 6.12 1.62
CA CYS A 203 -3.70 7.58 1.51
C CYS A 203 -4.86 8.20 0.72
N GLU A 204 -5.43 7.48 -0.25
CA GLU A 204 -6.60 7.89 -1.04
C GLU A 204 -7.92 7.70 -0.26
N VAL A 205 -8.03 6.63 0.53
CA VAL A 205 -9.24 6.30 1.31
C VAL A 205 -9.41 7.22 2.52
N PHE A 206 -8.32 7.62 3.16
CA PHE A 206 -8.37 8.46 4.36
C PHE A 206 -8.19 9.95 4.02
N PRO A 207 -9.06 10.83 4.55
CA PRO A 207 -8.85 12.27 4.46
C PRO A 207 -7.55 12.64 5.19
N PHE A 208 -6.91 13.74 4.79
CA PHE A 208 -5.61 14.18 5.30
C PHE A 208 -5.53 14.13 6.84
N ILE A 209 -6.58 14.63 7.52
CA ILE A 209 -6.69 14.71 8.98
C ILE A 209 -6.65 13.33 9.67
N HIS A 210 -7.10 12.27 9.01
CA HIS A 210 -7.17 10.92 9.60
C HIS A 210 -6.16 9.94 8.98
N ARG A 211 -5.39 10.38 7.97
CA ARG A 211 -4.48 9.53 7.20
C ARG A 211 -3.41 8.88 8.05
N SER A 212 -2.77 9.64 8.95
CA SER A 212 -1.73 9.11 9.85
C SER A 212 -2.24 7.95 10.72
N LYS A 213 -3.47 8.08 11.25
CA LYS A 213 -4.14 7.03 12.02
C LYS A 213 -4.51 5.82 11.15
N GLY A 214 -4.98 6.06 9.92
CA GLY A 214 -5.25 4.99 8.95
C GLY A 214 -4.00 4.16 8.63
N VAL A 215 -2.87 4.83 8.35
CA VAL A 215 -1.58 4.16 8.12
C VAL A 215 -1.12 3.37 9.34
N ALA A 216 -1.29 3.92 10.55
CA ALA A 216 -0.96 3.20 11.79
C ALA A 216 -1.78 1.91 11.97
N ILE A 217 -3.08 1.94 11.65
CA ILE A 217 -3.95 0.76 11.68
C ILE A 217 -3.45 -0.27 10.66
N THR A 218 -3.19 0.15 9.41
CA THR A 218 -2.65 -0.74 8.37
C THR A 218 -1.35 -1.40 8.82
N GLN A 219 -0.43 -0.64 9.43
CA GLN A 219 0.81 -1.18 9.99
C GLN A 219 0.57 -2.19 11.11
N PHE A 220 -0.34 -1.89 12.04
CA PHE A 220 -0.64 -2.80 13.14
C PHE A 220 -1.11 -4.18 12.63
N PHE A 221 -2.06 -4.19 11.69
CA PHE A 221 -2.56 -5.44 11.09
C PHE A 221 -1.52 -6.12 10.21
N SER A 222 -0.72 -5.35 9.48
CA SER A 222 0.39 -5.88 8.69
C SER A 222 1.40 -6.60 9.58
N ARG A 223 1.88 -5.96 10.66
CA ARG A 223 2.81 -6.56 11.62
C ARG A 223 2.18 -7.77 12.33
N GLY A 224 0.88 -7.73 12.62
CA GLY A 224 0.13 -8.87 13.14
C GLY A 224 0.13 -10.07 12.18
N GLY A 225 -0.12 -9.83 10.88
CA GLY A 225 -0.03 -10.84 9.83
C GLY A 225 1.40 -11.39 9.67
N SER A 226 2.43 -10.55 9.74
CA SER A 226 3.82 -11.01 9.73
C SER A 226 4.15 -11.87 10.95
N ALA A 227 3.66 -11.51 12.14
CA ALA A 227 3.84 -12.30 13.36
C ALA A 227 3.17 -13.68 13.22
N PHE A 228 1.95 -13.74 12.67
CA PHE A 228 1.28 -15.01 12.36
C PHE A 228 2.16 -15.88 11.44
N ASN A 229 2.67 -15.32 10.34
CA ASN A 229 3.53 -16.06 9.43
C ASN A 229 4.80 -16.60 10.12
N GLN A 230 5.41 -15.83 11.02
CA GLN A 230 6.66 -16.23 11.67
C GLN A 230 6.47 -17.36 12.69
N PHE A 231 5.35 -17.35 13.43
CA PHE A 231 5.10 -18.32 14.49
C PHE A 231 4.30 -19.54 14.04
N VAL A 232 3.31 -19.35 13.15
CA VAL A 232 2.37 -20.42 12.78
C VAL A 232 2.87 -21.24 11.59
N ASN A 233 3.51 -20.62 10.59
CA ASN A 233 3.93 -21.34 9.39
C ASN A 233 4.93 -22.47 9.65
N PRO A 234 5.93 -22.34 10.55
CA PRO A 234 6.81 -23.46 10.89
C PRO A 234 6.05 -24.66 11.46
N ILE A 235 5.01 -24.41 12.26
CA ILE A 235 4.20 -25.45 12.91
C ILE A 235 3.31 -26.13 11.86
N GLY A 236 2.66 -25.33 11.01
CA GLY A 236 1.82 -25.83 9.91
C GLY A 236 2.61 -26.68 8.91
N LEU A 237 3.78 -26.19 8.47
CA LEU A 237 4.65 -26.91 7.55
C LEU A 237 5.19 -28.22 8.12
N LYS A 238 5.42 -28.31 9.44
CA LYS A 238 5.93 -29.53 10.09
C LYS A 238 4.85 -30.62 10.22
N ASN A 239 3.61 -30.24 10.50
CA ASN A 239 2.56 -31.19 10.87
C ASN A 239 1.66 -31.58 9.68
N ILE A 240 1.45 -30.65 8.73
CA ILE A 240 0.42 -30.76 7.69
C ILE A 240 1.07 -30.80 6.29
N GLU A 241 2.37 -30.55 6.18
CA GLU A 241 3.17 -30.56 4.95
C GLU A 241 2.48 -29.79 3.80
N TRP A 242 2.28 -30.44 2.64
CA TRP A 242 1.67 -29.84 1.45
C TRP A 242 0.20 -29.46 1.64
N ARG A 243 -0.53 -30.11 2.57
CA ARG A 243 -1.94 -29.80 2.82
C ARG A 243 -2.11 -28.44 3.49
N TYR A 244 -1.05 -27.89 4.09
CA TYR A 244 -1.09 -26.56 4.69
C TYR A 244 -1.30 -25.47 3.63
N TYR A 245 -0.86 -25.71 2.40
CA TYR A 245 -1.08 -24.79 1.28
C TYR A 245 -2.56 -24.62 0.94
N LEU A 246 -3.42 -25.63 1.20
CA LEU A 246 -4.87 -25.52 0.98
C LEU A 246 -5.52 -24.44 1.85
N VAL A 247 -4.99 -24.22 3.07
CA VAL A 247 -5.48 -23.15 3.96
C VAL A 247 -5.27 -21.79 3.32
N TYR A 248 -4.11 -21.59 2.68
CA TYR A 248 -3.81 -20.36 1.96
C TYR A 248 -4.64 -20.18 0.69
N VAL A 249 -4.92 -21.25 -0.06
CA VAL A 249 -5.82 -21.18 -1.22
C VAL A 249 -7.21 -20.72 -0.79
N ALA A 250 -7.77 -21.31 0.27
CA ALA A 250 -9.07 -20.93 0.80
C ALA A 250 -9.06 -19.49 1.33
N TRP A 251 -8.00 -19.09 2.03
CA TRP A 251 -7.85 -17.74 2.55
C TRP A 251 -7.74 -16.70 1.44
N LEU A 252 -6.91 -16.93 0.41
CA LEU A 252 -6.78 -16.06 -0.76
C LEU A 252 -8.11 -15.88 -1.52
N ALA A 253 -8.96 -16.92 -1.56
CA ALA A 253 -10.29 -16.83 -2.15
C ALA A 253 -11.23 -15.94 -1.31
N VAL A 254 -11.14 -16.03 0.03
CA VAL A 254 -11.86 -15.13 0.95
C VAL A 254 -11.38 -13.68 0.79
N GLU A 255 -10.06 -13.46 0.72
CA GLU A 255 -9.48 -12.13 0.49
C GLU A 255 -9.97 -11.53 -0.83
N SER A 256 -9.93 -12.32 -1.92
CA SER A 256 -10.44 -11.91 -3.24
C SER A 256 -11.92 -11.50 -3.18
N THR A 257 -12.73 -12.25 -2.43
CA THR A 257 -14.17 -11.97 -2.25
C THR A 257 -14.39 -10.69 -1.45
N ILE A 258 -13.66 -10.49 -0.36
CA ILE A 258 -13.76 -9.29 0.47
C ILE A 258 -13.35 -8.05 -0.33
N ILE A 259 -12.29 -8.13 -1.13
CA ILE A 259 -11.85 -7.03 -1.99
C ILE A 259 -12.92 -6.71 -3.03
N PHE A 260 -13.54 -7.73 -3.62
CA PHE A 260 -14.62 -7.51 -4.59
C PHE A 260 -15.80 -6.76 -3.99
N LEU A 261 -16.19 -7.07 -2.75
CA LEU A 261 -17.36 -6.46 -2.09
C LEU A 261 -17.05 -5.11 -1.43
N LEU A 262 -15.89 -4.98 -0.78
CA LEU A 262 -15.64 -3.88 0.16
C LEU A 262 -14.89 -2.71 -0.48
N TYR A 263 -13.97 -2.97 -1.41
CA TYR A 263 -13.03 -1.95 -1.93
C TYR A 263 -13.73 -1.09 -2.99
N PRO A 264 -13.84 0.24 -2.77
CA PRO A 264 -14.31 1.14 -3.82
C PRO A 264 -13.23 1.37 -4.88
N GLU A 265 -13.67 1.88 -6.03
CA GLU A 265 -12.75 2.41 -7.04
C GLU A 265 -12.28 3.80 -6.60
N THR A 266 -10.97 4.01 -6.55
CA THR A 266 -10.35 5.28 -6.15
C THR A 266 -9.61 5.96 -7.30
N GLN A 267 -9.59 5.38 -8.51
CA GLN A 267 -8.95 6.01 -9.68
C GLN A 267 -9.84 7.04 -10.35
N GLY A 268 -9.35 8.29 -10.43
CA GLY A 268 -9.99 9.38 -11.16
C GLY A 268 -10.51 10.52 -10.27
N PRO A 269 -11.33 10.24 -9.23
CA PRO A 269 -11.89 11.29 -8.40
C PRO A 269 -10.82 12.00 -7.57
N SER A 270 -11.05 13.29 -7.29
CA SER A 270 -10.24 14.02 -6.31
C SER A 270 -10.35 13.38 -4.91
N LEU A 271 -9.38 13.63 -4.01
CA LEU A 271 -9.41 13.07 -2.64
C LEU A 271 -10.73 13.39 -1.90
N GLU A 272 -11.36 14.51 -2.24
CA GLU A 272 -12.64 14.95 -1.69
C GLU A 272 -13.81 14.18 -2.31
N GLU A 273 -13.76 13.90 -3.61
CA GLU A 273 -14.75 13.07 -4.29
C GLU A 273 -14.67 11.59 -3.89
N VAL A 274 -13.49 11.06 -3.55
CA VAL A 274 -13.36 9.71 -2.98
C VAL A 274 -14.07 9.61 -1.63
N ALA A 275 -14.08 10.69 -0.83
CA ALA A 275 -14.88 10.74 0.38
C ALA A 275 -16.38 10.66 0.05
N VAL A 276 -16.85 11.36 -0.98
CA VAL A 276 -18.24 11.30 -1.47
C VAL A 276 -18.60 9.90 -2.00
N VAL A 277 -17.72 9.26 -2.78
CA VAL A 277 -17.90 7.88 -3.29
C VAL A 277 -18.01 6.86 -2.16
N MET A 278 -17.32 7.09 -1.04
CA MET A 278 -17.45 6.25 0.16
C MET A 278 -18.69 6.58 1.02
N GLU A 279 -19.19 7.81 0.96
CA GLU A 279 -20.31 8.32 1.76
C GLU A 279 -21.68 8.04 1.14
N GLY A 280 -21.75 7.81 -0.18
CA GLY A 280 -23.02 7.58 -0.90
C GLY A 280 -23.96 8.79 -0.81
N ASP A 281 -25.28 8.59 -0.97
CA ASP A 281 -26.33 9.64 -0.96
C ASP A 281 -26.43 10.46 0.36
N ASN A 282 -25.58 10.21 1.36
CA ASN A 282 -25.53 10.95 2.63
C ASN A 282 -24.39 11.98 2.71
N ALA A 283 -23.70 12.27 1.60
CA ALA A 283 -22.67 13.30 1.55
C ALA A 283 -23.29 14.70 1.75
N LYS A 284 -23.28 15.20 3.00
CA LYS A 284 -23.45 16.63 3.29
C LYS A 284 -22.16 17.38 3.00
N VAL A 285 -21.75 17.42 1.73
CA VAL A 285 -20.74 18.36 1.24
C VAL A 285 -21.23 18.87 -0.10
N ARG A 286 -21.28 20.20 -0.25
CA ARG A 286 -21.71 20.88 -1.48
C ARG A 286 -20.93 20.30 -2.65
N VAL A 287 -21.61 19.62 -3.55
CA VAL A 287 -21.12 19.44 -4.91
C VAL A 287 -21.00 20.84 -5.49
N ILE A 288 -19.80 21.42 -5.46
CA ILE A 288 -19.51 22.57 -6.31
C ILE A 288 -19.35 21.96 -7.69
N GLU A 289 -20.46 21.89 -8.43
CA GLU A 289 -20.43 21.63 -9.86
C GLU A 289 -19.57 22.71 -10.51
N ILE A 290 -18.32 22.36 -10.81
CA ILE A 290 -17.41 23.18 -11.61
C ILE A 290 -17.98 23.42 -13.02
N GLY A 291 -19.00 22.64 -13.44
CA GLY A 291 -19.73 22.83 -14.70
C GLY A 291 -20.71 24.01 -14.72
N ALA A 292 -21.10 24.59 -13.58
CA ALA A 292 -22.07 25.69 -13.56
C ALA A 292 -21.44 27.10 -13.74
N LEU A 293 -20.10 27.20 -13.77
CA LEU A 293 -19.38 28.46 -14.01
C LEU A 293 -19.05 28.70 -15.50
N GLU A 294 -19.17 27.69 -16.37
CA GLU A 294 -18.98 27.89 -17.82
C GLU A 294 -20.28 28.27 -18.56
N GLU A 295 -21.47 27.99 -18.00
CA GLU A 295 -22.75 28.35 -18.65
C GLU A 295 -23.31 29.74 -18.26
N LYS A 296 -22.73 30.42 -17.26
CA LYS A 296 -23.10 31.80 -16.92
C LYS A 296 -21.91 32.72 -17.15
N GLY A 297 -21.75 33.12 -18.41
CA GLY A 297 -20.86 34.22 -18.78
C GLY A 297 -21.16 35.46 -17.95
N VAL A 298 -20.33 35.72 -16.95
CA VAL A 298 -20.28 36.98 -16.22
C VAL A 298 -18.82 37.39 -16.18
N GLY A 299 -18.52 38.40 -17.00
CA GLY A 299 -17.22 39.03 -17.05
C GLY A 299 -16.83 39.68 -15.73
N SER A 300 -15.53 39.88 -15.59
CA SER A 300 -14.85 40.76 -14.65
C SER A 300 -15.76 41.77 -13.93
N HIS A 301 -15.91 41.66 -12.61
CA HIS A 301 -15.90 42.74 -11.61
C HIS A 301 -16.33 42.22 -10.24
N GLY A 302 -15.67 42.70 -9.18
CA GLY A 302 -16.28 42.84 -7.86
C GLY A 302 -15.93 41.79 -6.80
N VAL A 303 -15.05 42.17 -5.88
CA VAL A 303 -14.93 41.63 -4.52
C VAL A 303 -16.21 41.96 -3.75
N GLU A 304 -16.81 41.02 -3.02
CA GLU A 304 -17.53 41.36 -1.78
C GLU A 304 -17.61 40.19 -0.78
N GLN A 305 -17.19 40.50 0.45
CA GLN A 305 -17.40 39.69 1.65
C GLN A 305 -18.89 39.58 1.95
N VAL A 306 -19.37 38.42 2.42
CA VAL A 306 -20.59 38.40 3.24
C VAL A 306 -20.45 37.42 4.41
N GLU A 307 -20.79 37.99 5.56
CA GLU A 307 -20.71 37.56 6.94
C GLU A 307 -21.84 36.58 7.36
N LYS A 308 -21.71 36.08 8.59
CA LYS A 308 -22.57 35.14 9.32
C LYS A 308 -24.08 35.42 9.26
N VAL A 309 -24.87 34.33 9.37
CA VAL A 309 -25.94 34.15 10.38
C VAL A 309 -25.90 32.70 10.87
#